data_AF-A0AAN4ZNL1-F1
#
_entry.id   AF-A0AAN4ZNL1-F1
#
_cell.length_a   1.000
_cell.length_b   1.000
_cell.length_c   1.000
_cell.angle_alpha   90.00
_cell.angle_beta   90.00
_cell.angle_gamma   90.00
#
_symmetry.space_group_name_H-M   'P 1'
#
loop_
_entity.id
_entity.type
_entity.pdbx_description
1 polymer ?
#
loop_
_entity_poly.entity_id
_entity_poly.type
_entity_poly.pdbx_seq_one_letter_code
_entity_poly.pdbx_strand_id
1 'polypeptide(L)'
;VFTAVCLPFSAYCLWRFLFGRKRVNVLVACADDHLRNAITLRISDDGRGSDGDWPVRLTGGVMYKSRFGWEEYCFLELASFPHRFPDFCERTNVIIFVIDSSQSVEDQKDSLELFQPVVNYEALKS
;
A
#
# COMPACT_ATOMS: atom_id res chain seq x y z
N VAL A 1 -12.43 -15.13 -13.07
CA VAL A 1 -13.16 -13.89 -12.75
C VAL A 1 -12.36 -13.18 -11.67
N PHE A 2 -11.69 -12.08 -12.03
CA PHE A 2 -10.95 -11.26 -11.07
C PHE A 2 -11.83 -10.06 -10.77
N THR A 3 -12.34 -9.96 -9.55
CA THR A 3 -13.17 -8.83 -9.12
C THR A 3 -12.26 -7.79 -8.49
N ALA A 4 -11.87 -6.78 -9.25
CA ALA A 4 -11.25 -5.59 -8.69
C ALA A 4 -12.33 -4.78 -7.97
N VAL A 5 -12.32 -4.79 -6.64
CA VAL A 5 -13.24 -3.98 -5.84
C VAL A 5 -12.64 -2.58 -5.72
N CYS A 6 -13.17 -1.64 -6.50
CA CYS A 6 -12.85 -0.23 -6.37
C CYS A 6 -13.69 0.34 -5.22
N LEU A 7 -13.14 0.38 -4.01
CA LEU A 7 -13.78 1.05 -2.87
C LEU A 7 -13.36 2.53 -2.88
N PRO A 8 -14.30 3.49 -2.91
CA PRO A 8 -13.99 4.87 -2.56
C PRO A 8 -13.56 4.89 -1.09
N PHE A 9 -12.25 4.89 -0.84
CA PHE A 9 -11.70 4.72 0.50
C PHE A 9 -11.66 6.06 1.25
N SER A 10 -12.32 6.10 2.41
CA SER A 10 -11.77 6.86 3.53
C SER A 10 -10.88 5.90 4.34
N ALA A 11 -9.72 6.38 4.82
CA ALA A 11 -8.85 5.61 5.72
C ALA A 11 -9.62 5.03 6.94
N TYR A 12 -10.70 5.71 7.33
CA TYR A 12 -11.65 5.30 8.35
C TYR A 12 -12.32 3.94 8.11
N CYS A 13 -12.63 3.58 6.85
CA CYS A 13 -13.23 2.28 6.53
C CYS A 13 -12.22 1.13 6.71
N LEU A 14 -10.95 1.38 6.36
CA LEU A 14 -9.84 0.44 6.54
C LEU A 14 -9.59 0.17 8.03
N TRP A 15 -9.65 1.22 8.84
CA TRP A 15 -9.54 1.17 10.28
C TRP A 15 -10.60 0.30 10.95
N ARG A 16 -11.88 0.49 10.61
CA ARG A 16 -12.97 -0.32 11.21
C ARG A 16 -12.81 -1.82 10.98
N PHE A 17 -12.20 -2.21 9.87
CA PHE A 17 -12.03 -3.62 9.50
C PHE A 17 -10.84 -4.29 10.21
N LEU A 18 -9.86 -3.51 10.66
CA LEU A 18 -8.62 -3.99 11.28
C LEU A 18 -8.55 -3.71 12.78
N PHE A 19 -9.67 -3.28 13.34
CA PHE A 19 -9.82 -2.93 14.74
C PHE A 19 -9.30 -4.05 15.66
N GLY A 20 -8.36 -3.69 16.54
CA GLY A 20 -7.76 -4.61 17.53
C GLY A 20 -6.37 -5.14 17.17
N ARG A 21 -5.81 -4.79 16.01
CA ARG A 21 -4.41 -5.07 15.69
C ARG A 21 -3.49 -4.00 16.27
N LYS A 22 -2.41 -4.42 16.95
CA LYS A 22 -1.37 -3.49 17.42
C LYS A 22 -0.63 -2.80 16.26
N ARG A 23 -0.40 -3.53 15.17
CA ARG A 23 0.29 -3.06 13.97
C ARG A 23 -0.41 -3.57 12.72
N VAL A 24 -0.55 -2.68 11.75
CA VAL A 24 -1.13 -2.94 10.44
C VAL A 24 -0.10 -2.56 9.38
N ASN A 25 0.38 -3.54 8.60
CA ASN A 25 1.26 -3.28 7.46
C ASN A 25 0.41 -3.20 6.19
N VAL A 26 0.54 -2.09 5.47
CA VAL A 26 -0.19 -1.77 4.25
C VAL A 26 0.80 -1.66 3.11
N LEU A 27 0.62 -2.47 2.07
CA LEU A 27 1.38 -2.37 0.83
C LEU A 27 0.58 -1.52 -0.16
N VAL A 28 1.17 -0.48 -0.74
CA VAL A 28 0.53 0.37 -1.75
C VAL A 28 1.27 0.22 -3.07
N ALA A 29 0.56 -0.18 -4.12
CA ALA A 29 1.11 -0.38 -5.45
C ALA A 29 0.26 0.31 -6.52
N CYS A 30 0.93 1.01 -7.44
CA CYS A 30 0.38 1.68 -8.62
C CYS A 30 1.50 1.83 -9.66
N ALA A 31 1.20 1.72 -10.95
CA ALA A 31 2.17 1.99 -12.02
C ALA A 31 2.54 3.47 -12.12
N ASP A 32 1.55 4.36 -11.89
CA ASP A 32 1.76 5.79 -11.87
C ASP A 32 2.38 6.21 -10.53
N ASP A 33 3.64 6.65 -10.57
CA ASP A 33 4.40 7.10 -9.41
C ASP A 33 3.76 8.29 -8.69
N HIS A 34 3.21 9.24 -9.44
CA HIS A 34 2.59 10.45 -8.88
C HIS A 34 1.29 10.10 -8.16
N LEU A 35 0.46 9.26 -8.78
CA LEU A 35 -0.80 8.81 -8.21
C LEU A 35 -0.56 7.93 -6.98
N ARG A 36 0.41 7.00 -7.05
CA ARG A 36 0.81 6.17 -5.92
C ARG A 36 1.18 7.02 -4.72
N ASN A 37 2.08 7.98 -4.93
CA ASN A 37 2.59 8.85 -3.89
C ASN A 37 1.48 9.74 -3.30
N ALA A 38 0.65 10.35 -4.15
CA ALA A 38 -0.46 11.19 -3.72
C ALA A 38 -1.45 10.42 -2.83
N ILE A 39 -1.80 9.19 -3.22
CA ILE A 39 -2.68 8.34 -2.42
C ILE A 39 -1.99 7.91 -1.13
N THR A 40 -0.74 7.43 -1.18
CA THR A 40 -0.03 7.02 0.03
C THR A 40 0.08 8.17 1.03
N LEU A 41 0.45 9.37 0.58
CA LEU A 41 0.48 10.56 1.44
C LEU A 41 -0.90 10.87 2.02
N ARG A 42 -1.96 10.81 1.20
CA ARG A 42 -3.32 11.11 1.65
C ARG A 42 -3.88 10.12 2.66
N ILE A 43 -3.58 8.82 2.52
CA ILE A 43 -4.05 7.79 3.47
C ILE A 43 -3.18 7.67 4.71
N SER A 44 -1.89 8.03 4.59
CA SER A 44 -0.98 8.07 5.74
C SER A 44 -1.22 9.30 6.63
N ASP A 45 -2.11 10.22 6.19
CA ASP A 45 -2.59 11.46 6.84
C ASP A 45 -1.63 11.93 7.95
N ASP A 46 -0.68 12.78 7.55
CA ASP A 46 0.44 13.30 8.35
C ASP A 46 1.47 12.26 8.83
N GLY A 47 2.28 11.75 7.89
CA GLY A 47 3.54 11.02 8.18
C GLY A 47 4.57 11.78 9.04
N ARG A 48 4.22 12.95 9.61
CA ARG A 48 4.90 13.57 10.74
C ARG A 48 4.51 12.83 12.02
N GLY A 49 4.89 11.56 12.11
CA GLY A 49 4.91 10.89 13.41
C GLY A 49 5.72 11.74 14.38
N SER A 50 5.23 11.92 15.60
CA SER A 50 5.91 12.69 16.65
C SER A 50 7.26 12.07 17.10
N ASP A 51 7.59 10.88 16.59
CA ASP A 51 8.81 10.13 16.91
C ASP A 51 9.54 9.66 15.63
N GLY A 52 10.63 10.35 15.29
CA GLY A 52 11.66 9.91 14.33
C GLY A 52 11.59 10.46 12.90
N ASP A 53 12.58 10.06 12.07
CA ASP A 53 12.76 10.49 10.68
C ASP A 53 11.82 9.74 9.71
N TRP A 54 10.55 10.13 9.70
CA TRP A 54 9.56 9.66 8.73
C TRP A 54 9.28 10.73 7.65
N PRO A 55 9.12 10.36 6.37
CA PRO A 55 9.16 9.00 5.81
C PRO A 55 10.58 8.43 5.62
N VAL A 56 10.71 7.09 5.61
CA VAL A 56 11.97 6.40 5.36
C VAL A 56 12.07 6.02 3.89
N ARG A 57 13.07 6.57 3.19
CA ARG A 57 13.34 6.23 1.78
C ARG A 57 14.20 4.96 1.72
N LEU A 58 13.73 3.95 0.99
CA LEU A 58 14.41 2.68 0.80
C LEU A 58 14.75 2.49 -0.69
N THR A 59 15.72 1.63 -0.96
CA THR A 59 16.03 1.24 -2.35
C THR A 59 14.86 0.46 -2.94
N GLY A 60 13.99 1.14 -3.69
CA GLY A 60 12.83 0.52 -4.35
C GLY A 60 11.48 0.78 -3.69
N GLY A 61 11.39 1.70 -2.73
CA GLY A 61 10.13 2.10 -2.12
C GLY A 61 10.30 3.17 -1.04
N VAL A 62 9.17 3.64 -0.50
CA VAL A 62 9.15 4.59 0.61
C VAL A 62 8.24 4.05 1.70
N MET A 63 8.73 4.03 2.94
CA MET A 63 7.93 3.64 4.09
C MET A 63 7.39 4.86 4.81
N TYR A 64 6.10 4.82 5.11
CA TYR A 64 5.39 5.81 5.91
C TYR A 64 4.83 5.15 7.16
N LYS A 65 4.62 5.96 8.18
CA LYS A 65 4.03 5.53 9.44
C LYS A 65 2.92 6.50 9.81
N SER A 66 1.80 5.95 10.25
CA SER A 66 0.68 6.72 10.77
C SER A 66 0.09 6.02 11.99
N ARG A 67 -0.63 6.78 12.81
CA ARG A 67 -1.34 6.26 13.99
C ARG A 67 -2.81 6.64 13.89
N PHE A 68 -3.67 5.64 14.00
CA PHE A 68 -5.11 5.83 14.08
C PHE A 68 -5.60 5.19 15.39
N GLY A 69 -5.90 6.04 16.37
CA GLY A 69 -6.19 5.58 17.73
C GLY A 69 -4.98 4.90 18.37
N TRP A 70 -5.13 3.64 18.79
CA TRP A 70 -4.08 2.84 19.44
C TRP A 70 -3.24 2.01 18.47
N GLU A 71 -3.60 2.05 17.19
CA GLU A 71 -3.07 1.18 16.17
C GLU A 71 -1.99 1.89 15.36
N GLU A 72 -0.93 1.15 15.05
CA GLU A 72 0.16 1.64 14.23
C GLU A 72 0.02 1.12 12.79
N TYR A 73 -0.08 2.04 11.84
CA TYR A 73 -0.12 1.73 10.41
C TYR A 73 1.26 2.00 9.81
N CYS A 74 1.79 0.99 9.12
CA CYS A 74 3.04 1.08 8.39
C CYS A 74 2.72 0.90 6.92
N PHE A 75 2.89 1.94 6.11
CA PHE A 75 2.64 1.89 4.68
C PHE A 75 3.96 1.70 3.93
N LEU A 76 4.02 0.75 3.01
CA LEU A 76 5.11 0.62 2.05
C LEU A 76 4.58 1.04 0.68
N GLU A 77 5.00 2.23 0.24
CA GLU A 77 4.85 2.67 -1.15
C GLU A 77 5.88 1.93 -1.99
N LEU A 78 5.41 1.00 -2.81
CA LEU A 78 6.26 0.13 -3.59
C LEU A 78 6.59 0.81 -4.94
N ALA A 79 7.86 1.16 -5.15
CA ALA A 79 8.37 1.74 -6.40
C ALA A 79 9.21 0.74 -7.22
N SER A 80 9.21 -0.54 -6.83
CA SER A 80 9.98 -1.61 -7.47
C SER A 80 9.38 -2.98 -7.18
N PHE A 81 10.08 -4.07 -7.49
CA PHE A 81 9.58 -5.40 -7.26
C PHE A 81 9.48 -5.78 -5.76
N PRO A 82 8.44 -6.53 -5.35
CA PRO A 82 8.19 -6.91 -3.94
C PRO A 82 9.31 -7.72 -3.27
N HIS A 83 10.09 -8.47 -4.06
CA HIS A 83 11.16 -9.35 -3.56
C HIS A 83 12.25 -8.60 -2.78
N ARG A 84 12.31 -7.27 -2.87
CA ARG A 84 13.22 -6.43 -2.10
C ARG A 84 12.77 -6.22 -0.65
N PHE A 85 11.53 -6.56 -0.32
CA PHE A 85 10.93 -6.35 1.00
C PHE A 85 10.25 -7.61 1.55
N PRO A 86 10.96 -8.77 1.60
CA PRO A 86 10.35 -10.06 1.96
C PRO A 86 9.69 -10.04 3.34
N ASP A 87 10.36 -9.50 4.35
CA ASP A 87 9.84 -9.38 5.73
C ASP A 87 8.58 -8.52 5.82
N PHE A 88 8.48 -7.49 4.97
CA PHE A 88 7.31 -6.61 4.96
C PHE A 88 6.14 -7.33 4.27
N CYS A 89 6.40 -7.98 3.15
CA CYS A 89 5.42 -8.78 2.43
C CYS A 89 4.84 -9.90 3.32
N GLU A 90 5.67 -10.64 4.05
CA GLU A 90 5.23 -11.69 5.00
C GLU A 90 4.29 -11.18 6.11
N ARG A 91 4.42 -9.91 6.47
CA ARG A 91 3.64 -9.31 7.57
C ARG A 91 2.55 -8.38 7.07
N THR A 92 2.36 -8.29 5.75
CA THR A 92 1.37 -7.41 5.13
C THR A 92 -0.03 -7.86 5.52
N ASN A 93 -0.87 -6.90 5.89
CA ASN A 93 -2.24 -7.15 6.30
C ASN A 93 -3.24 -6.63 5.28
N VAL A 94 -2.83 -5.64 4.50
CA VAL A 94 -3.64 -4.97 3.50
C VAL A 94 -2.76 -4.71 2.29
N ILE A 95 -3.31 -4.96 1.10
CA ILE A 95 -2.71 -4.50 -0.15
C ILE A 95 -3.70 -3.54 -0.81
N ILE A 96 -3.24 -2.33 -1.10
CA ILE A 96 -3.98 -1.30 -1.82
C ILE A 96 -3.41 -1.25 -3.23
N PHE A 97 -4.25 -1.60 -4.20
CA PHE A 97 -3.97 -1.45 -5.62
C PHE A 97 -4.70 -0.25 -6.16
N VAL A 98 -3.97 0.62 -6.85
CA VAL A 98 -4.54 1.81 -7.48
C VAL A 98 -4.46 1.65 -8.99
N ILE A 99 -5.61 1.79 -9.64
CA ILE A 99 -5.76 1.83 -11.09
C ILE A 99 -6.42 3.16 -11.43
N ASP A 100 -5.79 3.94 -12.29
CA ASP A 100 -6.39 5.17 -12.81
C ASP A 100 -7.37 4.82 -13.92
N SER A 101 -8.66 5.04 -13.68
CA SER A 101 -9.72 4.75 -14.65
C SER A 101 -9.75 5.73 -15.83
N SER A 102 -9.01 6.84 -15.75
CA SER A 102 -8.89 7.82 -16.82
C SER A 102 -7.81 7.49 -17.84
N GLN A 103 -6.90 6.56 -17.52
CA GLN A 103 -5.84 6.08 -18.41
C GLN A 103 -6.38 5.14 -19.50
N SER A 104 -5.57 4.87 -20.53
CA SER A 104 -5.93 3.93 -21.60
C SER A 104 -6.12 2.51 -21.04
N VAL A 105 -6.85 1.66 -21.77
CA VAL A 105 -7.07 0.26 -21.36
C VAL A 105 -5.74 -0.50 -21.30
N GLU A 106 -4.80 -0.15 -22.17
CA GLU A 106 -3.44 -0.68 -22.21
C GLU A 106 -2.66 -0.29 -20.95
N ASP A 107 -2.64 0.98 -20.56
CA ASP A 107 -1.93 1.44 -19.35
C ASP A 107 -2.54 0.85 -18.06
N GLN A 108 -3.86 0.65 -18.04
CA GLN A 108 -4.55 -0.03 -16.95
C GLN A 108 -4.15 -1.52 -16.87
N LYS A 109 -3.91 -2.19 -18.02
CA LYS A 109 -3.41 -3.57 -18.06
C LYS A 109 -1.96 -3.65 -17.60
N ASP A 110 -1.10 -2.73 -18.02
CA ASP A 110 0.30 -2.69 -17.59
C ASP A 110 0.40 -2.53 -16.06
N SER A 111 -0.48 -1.69 -15.49
CA SER A 111 -0.63 -1.59 -14.04
C SER A 111 -0.95 -2.95 -13.42
N LEU A 112 -1.94 -3.68 -13.96
CA LEU A 112 -2.31 -5.01 -13.49
C LEU A 112 -1.19 -6.05 -13.62
N GLU A 113 -0.41 -6.00 -14.70
CA GLU A 113 0.70 -6.93 -14.94
C GLU A 113 1.86 -6.71 -13.96
N LEU A 114 2.16 -5.47 -13.61
CA LEU A 114 3.13 -5.13 -12.55
C LEU A 114 2.70 -5.68 -11.18
N PHE A 115 1.41 -5.94 -10.98
CA PHE A 115 0.88 -6.50 -9.73
C PHE A 115 0.85 -8.03 -9.69
N GLN A 116 0.88 -8.71 -10.83
CA GLN A 116 0.85 -10.17 -10.87
C GLN A 116 1.93 -10.83 -9.98
N PRO A 117 3.18 -10.31 -9.93
CA PRO A 117 4.21 -10.82 -9.02
C PRO A 117 3.90 -10.58 -7.53
N VAL A 118 3.19 -9.50 -7.18
CA VAL A 118 2.83 -9.14 -5.79
C VAL A 118 1.82 -10.15 -5.26
N VAL A 119 0.71 -10.37 -5.97
CA VAL A 119 -0.34 -11.30 -5.55
C VAL A 119 0.10 -12.77 -5.60
N ASN A 120 1.12 -13.07 -6.41
CA ASN A 120 1.69 -14.42 -6.48
C ASN A 120 2.77 -14.68 -5.44
N TYR A 121 3.18 -13.68 -4.65
CA TYR A 121 4.17 -13.86 -3.60
C TYR A 121 3.66 -14.83 -2.55
N GLU A 122 4.40 -15.90 -2.29
CA GLU A 122 3.94 -17.01 -1.42
C GLU A 122 3.55 -16.54 -0.02
N ALA A 123 4.29 -15.58 0.53
CA ALA A 123 4.02 -15.05 1.85
C ALA A 123 2.73 -14.22 1.97
N LEU A 124 2.11 -13.85 0.85
CA LEU A 124 0.81 -13.17 0.80
C LEU A 124 -0.35 -14.16 0.62
N LYS A 125 -0.07 -15.46 0.47
CA LYS A 125 -1.09 -16.52 0.28
C LYS A 125 -1.48 -17.26 1.57
N SER A 126 -0.81 -16.97 2.67
CA SER A 126 -1.01 -17.56 4.01
C SER A 126 -1.93 -16.72 4.88
#